data_AF-A0A9W7CDJ7-F1
#
_entry.id   AF-A0A9W7CDJ7-F1
#
_cell.length_a   1.000
_cell.length_b   1.000
_cell.length_c   1.000
_cell.angle_alpha   90.00
_cell.angle_beta   90.00
_cell.angle_gamma   90.00
#
_symmetry.space_group_name_H-M   'P 1'
#
loop_
_entity.id
_entity.type
_entity.pdbx_description
1 polymer ?
#
loop_
_entity_poly.entity_id
_entity_poly.type
_entity_poly.pdbx_seq_one_letter_code
_entity_poly.pdbx_strand_id
1 'polypeptide(L)'
;MLRDLIANNFDISKNDVEVKDINFWKMSIVEMEGYVKGGVVLAGDSAHVFPPAGGLGMNTGLQDAFSLAWRLKTNYVEGYNERVKVGKENGRFSVQNWDRTIKVARSLGLDSRLNDILIASLSALPLPFSVKKQMWLTAYKTALGVLQVLENDNTIGNSLKSKVKDIIEKGEGLPLVFPEVELGFSYEEEGGVNEVRVGGRFPMICLEFEGEVREVRDFNRFFELRMEEIWPVSVVIGWGLDELEKEHTIEYEGTHIVYVEVIETESDGVSNPNILFDPGYKFRRLCESSELKECRAVLVRPDGHVGRIYNK
;
A
#
# COMPACT_ATOMS: atom_id res chain seq x y z
N MET A 1 -28.90 23.02 -1.01
CA MET A 1 -27.90 23.07 0.08
C MET A 1 -26.55 22.56 -0.37
N LEU A 2 -26.38 21.26 -0.69
CA LEU A 2 -25.08 20.75 -1.14
C LEU A 2 -24.59 21.45 -2.41
N ARG A 3 -25.48 21.62 -3.41
CA ARG A 3 -25.18 22.40 -4.63
C ARG A 3 -24.77 23.84 -4.31
N ASP A 4 -25.44 24.48 -3.36
CA ASP A 4 -25.10 25.85 -2.96
C ASP A 4 -23.74 25.91 -2.25
N LEU A 5 -23.41 24.93 -1.40
CA LEU A 5 -22.11 24.84 -0.74
C LEU A 5 -20.99 24.61 -1.76
N ILE A 6 -21.18 23.70 -2.72
CA ILE A 6 -20.21 23.45 -3.79
C ILE A 6 -20.05 24.71 -4.65
N ALA A 7 -21.15 25.27 -5.16
CA ALA A 7 -21.14 26.47 -5.97
C ALA A 7 -20.39 27.64 -5.32
N ASN A 8 -20.65 27.88 -4.02
CA ASN A 8 -19.99 28.97 -3.30
C ASN A 8 -18.51 28.71 -3.00
N ASN A 9 -18.09 27.45 -2.80
CA ASN A 9 -16.68 27.13 -2.50
C ASN A 9 -15.80 27.10 -3.77
N PHE A 10 -16.39 26.84 -4.93
CA PHE A 10 -15.67 26.75 -6.21
C PHE A 10 -15.93 27.93 -7.15
N ASP A 11 -16.71 28.93 -6.73
CA ASP A 11 -17.11 30.09 -7.52
C ASP A 11 -17.75 29.72 -8.88
N ILE A 12 -18.69 28.77 -8.85
CA ILE A 12 -19.41 28.28 -10.03
C ILE A 12 -20.92 28.46 -9.88
N SER A 13 -21.65 28.44 -11.00
CA SER A 13 -23.11 28.46 -10.95
C SER A 13 -23.65 27.17 -10.35
N LYS A 14 -24.62 27.29 -9.43
CA LYS A 14 -25.34 26.12 -8.88
C LYS A 14 -26.04 25.27 -9.95
N ASN A 15 -26.36 25.87 -11.10
CA ASN A 15 -27.00 25.17 -12.21
C ASN A 15 -26.03 24.23 -12.94
N ASP A 16 -24.72 24.47 -12.80
CA ASP A 16 -23.67 23.65 -13.38
C ASP A 16 -23.32 22.46 -12.46
N VAL A 17 -23.93 22.38 -11.27
CA VAL A 17 -23.69 21.31 -10.30
C VAL A 17 -24.79 20.24 -10.41
N GLU A 18 -24.42 19.10 -11.01
CA GLU A 18 -25.21 17.87 -10.98
C GLU A 18 -24.74 16.96 -9.83
N VAL A 19 -25.63 16.69 -8.88
CA VAL A 19 -25.36 15.76 -7.78
C VAL A 19 -25.79 14.37 -8.22
N LYS A 20 -24.82 13.46 -8.39
CA LYS A 20 -25.08 12.06 -8.75
C LYS A 20 -25.54 11.23 -7.56
N ASP A 21 -24.85 11.36 -6.43
CA ASP A 21 -25.13 10.57 -5.23
C ASP A 21 -24.64 11.29 -3.96
N ILE A 22 -25.22 10.92 -2.81
CA ILE A 22 -24.84 11.42 -1.47
C ILE A 22 -24.80 10.23 -0.52
N ASN A 23 -23.59 9.81 -0.15
CA ASN A 23 -23.38 8.75 0.82
C ASN A 23 -22.74 9.29 2.10
N PHE A 24 -23.08 8.65 3.21
CA PHE A 24 -22.47 8.94 4.50
C PHE A 24 -21.49 7.82 4.83
N TRP A 25 -20.24 8.20 5.11
CA TRP A 25 -19.20 7.29 5.52
C TRP A 25 -18.67 7.68 6.89
N LYS A 26 -18.53 6.70 7.78
CA LYS A 26 -17.98 6.92 9.12
C LYS A 26 -16.51 6.52 9.12
N MET A 27 -15.64 7.53 9.30
CA MET A 27 -14.23 7.30 9.54
C MET A 27 -14.04 6.48 10.81
N SER A 28 -13.36 5.35 10.67
CA SER A 28 -13.12 4.39 11.74
C SER A 28 -11.70 3.83 11.63
N ILE A 29 -11.18 3.36 12.76
CA ILE A 29 -10.01 2.48 12.80
C ILE A 29 -10.43 1.16 13.44
N VAL A 30 -10.21 0.06 12.75
CA VAL A 30 -10.51 -1.30 13.20
C VAL A 30 -9.30 -2.17 12.85
N GLU A 31 -8.79 -2.91 13.82
CA GLU A 31 -7.66 -3.81 13.64
C GLU A 31 -7.98 -5.13 14.33
N MET A 32 -7.88 -6.25 13.60
CA MET A 32 -8.04 -7.59 14.19
C MET A 32 -6.73 -8.08 14.80
N GLU A 33 -6.83 -8.88 15.86
CA GLU A 33 -5.66 -9.52 16.49
C GLU A 33 -5.09 -10.67 15.65
N GLY A 34 -5.94 -11.34 14.88
CA GLY A 34 -5.58 -12.42 13.97
C GLY A 34 -6.56 -12.47 12.79
N TYR A 35 -6.07 -12.87 11.63
CA TYR A 35 -6.87 -12.95 10.40
C TYR A 35 -7.38 -14.36 10.13
N VAL A 36 -6.80 -15.37 10.78
CA VAL A 36 -7.19 -16.78 10.63
C VAL A 36 -7.67 -17.32 11.97
N LYS A 37 -8.81 -18.03 11.95
CA LYS A 37 -9.32 -18.78 13.11
C LYS A 37 -10.07 -20.02 12.65
N GLY A 38 -9.44 -21.18 12.75
CA GLY A 38 -10.00 -22.42 12.23
C GLY A 38 -10.23 -22.31 10.71
N GLY A 39 -11.42 -22.64 10.23
CA GLY A 39 -11.77 -22.54 8.80
C GLY A 39 -12.20 -21.16 8.32
N VAL A 40 -12.01 -20.10 9.12
CA VAL A 40 -12.44 -18.73 8.81
C VAL A 40 -11.23 -17.83 8.62
N VAL A 41 -11.26 -17.06 7.52
CA VAL A 41 -10.23 -16.07 7.15
C VAL A 41 -10.86 -14.70 6.93
N LEU A 42 -10.18 -13.64 7.37
CA LEU A 42 -10.60 -12.24 7.20
C LEU A 42 -9.63 -11.52 6.27
N ALA A 43 -10.14 -10.71 5.35
CA ALA A 43 -9.35 -9.92 4.40
C ALA A 43 -9.98 -8.55 4.13
N GLY A 44 -9.16 -7.55 3.80
CA GLY A 44 -9.65 -6.18 3.52
C GLY A 44 -10.42 -5.57 4.70
N ASP A 45 -11.52 -4.87 4.42
CA ASP A 45 -12.34 -4.17 5.42
C ASP A 45 -12.91 -5.07 6.53
N SER A 46 -12.95 -6.40 6.33
CA SER A 46 -13.34 -7.35 7.38
C SER A 46 -12.23 -7.60 8.42
N ALA A 47 -10.98 -7.31 8.06
CA ALA A 47 -9.79 -7.54 8.87
C ALA A 47 -9.18 -6.23 9.40
N HIS A 48 -9.24 -5.17 8.60
CA HIS A 48 -8.71 -3.85 8.94
C HIS A 48 -9.52 -2.75 8.28
N VAL A 49 -9.74 -1.65 9.01
CA VAL A 49 -10.35 -0.42 8.49
C VAL A 49 -9.51 0.74 9.00
N PHE A 50 -9.17 1.70 8.15
CA PHE A 50 -8.40 2.86 8.57
C PHE A 50 -8.75 4.11 7.74
N PRO A 51 -8.35 5.33 8.19
CA PRO A 51 -8.65 6.57 7.48
C PRO A 51 -8.18 6.56 6.01
N PRO A 52 -8.85 7.31 5.11
CA PRO A 52 -8.52 7.31 3.69
C PRO A 52 -7.19 8.04 3.38
N ALA A 53 -6.61 8.71 4.38
CA ALA A 53 -5.37 9.46 4.22
C ALA A 53 -4.23 8.51 3.85
N GLY A 54 -3.67 8.72 2.66
CA GLY A 54 -2.63 7.88 2.07
C GLY A 54 -3.14 6.77 1.15
N GLY A 55 -4.45 6.60 0.96
CA GLY A 55 -4.98 5.70 -0.07
C GLY A 55 -4.68 4.20 0.11
N LEU A 56 -4.37 3.76 1.34
CA LEU A 56 -3.85 2.40 1.58
C LEU A 56 -4.93 1.30 1.60
N GLY A 57 -6.20 1.63 1.83
CA GLY A 57 -7.25 0.66 2.19
C GLY A 57 -7.50 -0.37 1.10
N MET A 58 -7.87 0.11 -0.08
CA MET A 58 -8.11 -0.72 -1.26
C MET A 58 -6.88 -1.56 -1.62
N ASN A 59 -5.69 -0.96 -1.60
CA ASN A 59 -4.45 -1.65 -1.96
C ASN A 59 -4.11 -2.77 -0.97
N THR A 60 -4.29 -2.53 0.33
CA THR A 60 -4.07 -3.54 1.38
C THR A 60 -5.04 -4.70 1.22
N GLY A 61 -6.31 -4.43 0.94
CA GLY A 61 -7.32 -5.46 0.68
C GLY A 61 -7.04 -6.29 -0.58
N LEU A 62 -6.52 -5.68 -1.65
CA LEU A 62 -6.10 -6.40 -2.85
C LEU A 62 -4.89 -7.31 -2.56
N GLN A 63 -3.90 -6.81 -1.83
CA GLN A 63 -2.74 -7.59 -1.42
C GLN A 63 -3.12 -8.75 -0.50
N ASP A 64 -4.10 -8.55 0.39
CA ASP A 64 -4.67 -9.60 1.23
C ASP A 64 -5.28 -10.72 0.39
N ALA A 65 -6.11 -10.38 -0.61
CA ALA A 65 -6.71 -11.36 -1.50
C ALA A 65 -5.65 -12.13 -2.30
N PHE A 66 -4.61 -11.43 -2.80
CA PHE A 66 -3.51 -12.05 -3.55
C PHE A 66 -2.68 -13.01 -2.69
N SER A 67 -2.35 -12.61 -1.46
CA SER A 67 -1.66 -13.44 -0.47
C SER A 67 -2.48 -14.68 -0.08
N LEU A 68 -3.80 -14.52 0.05
CA LEU A 68 -4.71 -15.60 0.44
C LEU A 68 -4.96 -16.62 -0.69
N ALA A 69 -5.00 -16.18 -1.95
CA ALA A 69 -5.37 -17.03 -3.10
C ALA A 69 -4.50 -18.28 -3.23
N TRP A 70 -3.17 -18.14 -3.16
CA TRP A 70 -2.27 -19.29 -3.26
C TRP A 70 -2.28 -20.15 -1.98
N ARG A 71 -2.46 -19.53 -0.81
CA ARG A 71 -2.54 -20.23 0.48
C ARG A 71 -3.77 -21.11 0.61
N LEU A 72 -4.92 -20.65 0.10
CA LEU A 72 -6.13 -21.46 0.01
C LEU A 72 -5.91 -22.67 -0.92
N LYS A 73 -5.21 -22.46 -2.03
CA LYS A 73 -4.91 -23.53 -3.00
C LYS A 73 -3.95 -24.58 -2.43
N THR A 74 -2.97 -24.17 -1.62
CA THR A 74 -2.00 -25.08 -0.98
C THR A 74 -2.43 -25.58 0.38
N ASN A 75 -3.57 -25.13 0.91
CA ASN A 75 -3.99 -25.37 2.29
C ASN A 75 -2.99 -24.83 3.36
N TYR A 76 -2.16 -23.85 3.00
CA TYR A 76 -1.23 -23.17 3.91
C TYR A 76 -1.82 -21.87 4.47
N VAL A 77 -2.99 -21.96 5.10
CA VAL A 77 -3.76 -20.79 5.51
C VAL A 77 -3.21 -20.14 6.79
N GLU A 78 -2.66 -20.90 7.73
CA GLU A 78 -2.13 -20.37 8.99
C GLU A 78 -1.03 -19.31 8.79
N GLY A 79 -0.21 -19.48 7.74
CA GLY A 79 0.81 -18.50 7.35
C GLY A 79 0.27 -17.17 6.82
N TYR A 80 -1.06 -17.00 6.67
CA TYR A 80 -1.68 -15.74 6.28
C TYR A 80 -1.70 -14.69 7.40
N ASN A 81 -1.53 -15.10 8.67
CA ASN A 81 -1.47 -14.18 9.80
C ASN A 81 -0.30 -13.17 9.73
N GLU A 82 0.69 -13.37 8.86
CA GLU A 82 1.72 -12.37 8.53
C GLU A 82 1.11 -11.03 8.07
N ARG A 83 -0.10 -11.04 7.48
CA ARG A 83 -0.83 -9.84 7.03
C ARG A 83 -1.38 -8.98 8.17
N VAL A 84 -1.48 -9.51 9.39
CA VAL A 84 -1.90 -8.75 10.57
C VAL A 84 -0.96 -7.57 10.82
N LYS A 85 0.36 -7.80 10.70
CA LYS A 85 1.39 -6.77 10.87
C LYS A 85 1.18 -5.63 9.88
N VAL A 86 1.02 -5.96 8.59
CA VAL A 86 0.81 -4.98 7.51
C VAL A 86 -0.46 -4.17 7.73
N GLY A 87 -1.58 -4.79 8.10
CA GLY A 87 -2.82 -4.08 8.39
C GLY A 87 -2.70 -3.07 9.54
N LYS A 88 -2.00 -3.45 10.62
CA LYS A 88 -1.75 -2.57 11.77
C LYS A 88 -0.80 -1.42 11.42
N GLU A 89 0.24 -1.69 10.66
CA GLU A 89 1.19 -0.67 10.20
C GLU A 89 0.50 0.35 9.29
N ASN A 90 -0.28 -0.11 8.32
CA ASN A 90 -1.06 0.75 7.44
C ASN A 90 -2.12 1.55 8.20
N GLY A 91 -2.78 0.94 9.20
CA GLY A 91 -3.72 1.63 10.08
C GLY A 91 -3.08 2.79 10.84
N ARG A 92 -1.95 2.53 11.50
CA ARG A 92 -1.16 3.55 12.19
C ARG A 92 -0.70 4.66 11.24
N PHE A 93 -0.19 4.27 10.08
CA PHE A 93 0.30 5.21 9.07
C PHE A 93 -0.81 6.11 8.52
N SER A 94 -1.99 5.55 8.24
CA SER A 94 -3.17 6.31 7.81
C SER A 94 -3.67 7.30 8.86
N VAL A 95 -3.59 6.97 10.15
CA VAL A 95 -3.91 7.93 11.23
C VAL A 95 -2.91 9.08 11.27
N GLN A 96 -1.61 8.78 11.17
CA GLN A 96 -0.57 9.82 11.11
C GLN A 96 -0.75 10.72 9.89
N ASN A 97 -1.06 10.13 8.74
CA ASN A 97 -1.36 10.85 7.51
C ASN A 97 -2.59 11.74 7.64
N TRP A 98 -3.64 11.28 8.33
CA TRP A 98 -4.81 12.10 8.61
C TRP A 98 -4.45 13.36 9.42
N ASP A 99 -3.63 13.20 10.46
CA ASP A 99 -3.15 14.35 11.25
C ASP A 99 -2.31 15.32 10.42
N ARG A 100 -1.49 14.82 9.49
CA ARG A 100 -0.74 15.64 8.53
C ARG A 100 -1.68 16.39 7.58
N THR A 101 -2.73 15.74 7.07
CA THR A 101 -3.72 16.36 6.15
C THR A 101 -4.39 17.58 6.77
N ILE A 102 -4.80 17.48 8.04
CA ILE A 102 -5.55 18.55 8.72
C ILE A 102 -4.65 19.58 9.40
N LYS A 103 -3.32 19.40 9.36
CA LYS A 103 -2.36 20.27 10.06
C LYS A 103 -2.43 21.73 9.60
N VAL A 104 -2.58 21.96 8.30
CA VAL A 104 -2.74 23.30 7.72
C VAL A 104 -4.05 23.94 8.19
N ALA A 105 -5.17 23.22 8.13
CA ALA A 105 -6.45 23.74 8.62
C ALA A 105 -6.38 24.09 10.13
N ARG A 106 -5.80 23.19 10.94
CA ARG A 106 -5.60 23.42 12.37
C ARG A 106 -4.70 24.64 12.67
N SER A 107 -3.66 24.88 11.89
CA SER A 107 -2.78 26.05 12.11
C SER A 107 -3.49 27.39 11.82
N LEU A 108 -4.54 27.36 11.02
CA LEU A 108 -5.46 28.48 10.75
C LEU A 108 -6.62 28.57 11.75
N GLY A 109 -6.67 27.71 12.77
CA GLY A 109 -7.78 27.64 13.74
C GLY A 109 -9.03 26.93 13.22
N LEU A 110 -8.94 26.27 12.06
CA LEU A 110 -10.02 25.48 11.46
C LEU A 110 -9.86 24.01 11.88
N ASP A 111 -10.23 23.71 13.13
CA ASP A 111 -10.19 22.35 13.69
C ASP A 111 -11.57 21.69 13.67
N SER A 112 -11.66 20.47 13.16
CA SER A 112 -12.92 19.70 13.10
C SER A 112 -13.51 19.43 14.48
N ARG A 113 -12.69 19.36 15.55
CA ARG A 113 -13.17 19.15 16.93
C ARG A 113 -14.09 20.28 17.40
N LEU A 114 -13.88 21.51 16.91
CA LEU A 114 -14.74 22.64 17.22
C LEU A 114 -16.14 22.44 16.60
N ASN A 115 -16.20 21.83 15.42
CA ASN A 115 -17.46 21.50 14.77
C ASN A 115 -18.22 20.41 15.54
N ASP A 116 -17.53 19.40 16.09
CA ASP A 116 -18.17 18.36 16.90
C ASP A 116 -18.80 18.94 18.18
N ILE A 117 -18.09 19.83 18.87
CA ILE A 117 -18.60 20.55 20.05
C ILE A 117 -19.81 21.41 19.66
N LEU A 118 -19.75 22.11 18.53
CA LEU A 118 -20.85 22.93 18.03
C LEU A 118 -22.09 22.07 17.72
N ILE A 119 -21.92 20.94 17.04
CA ILE A 119 -23.01 20.02 16.71
C ILE A 119 -23.62 19.44 17.99
N ALA A 120 -22.80 19.01 18.96
CA ALA A 120 -23.29 18.50 20.24
C ALA A 120 -24.10 19.56 21.00
N SER A 121 -23.58 20.79 21.06
CA SER A 121 -24.24 21.93 21.70
C SER A 121 -25.56 22.28 21.04
N LEU A 122 -25.60 22.38 19.71
CA LEU A 122 -26.83 22.66 18.96
C LEU A 122 -27.84 21.51 19.09
N SER A 123 -27.38 20.27 19.15
CA SER A 123 -28.24 19.09 19.31
C SER A 123 -28.98 19.10 20.65
N ALA A 124 -28.33 19.56 21.72
CA ALA A 124 -28.92 19.67 23.05
C ALA A 124 -30.02 20.75 23.18
N LEU A 125 -30.07 21.73 22.27
CA LEU A 125 -31.07 22.79 22.32
C LEU A 125 -32.45 22.30 21.83
N PRO A 126 -33.57 22.65 22.50
CA PRO A 126 -34.92 22.29 22.06
C PRO A 126 -35.43 23.26 20.96
N LEU A 127 -34.64 23.43 19.90
CA LEU A 127 -34.94 24.34 18.78
C LEU A 127 -35.31 23.57 17.51
N PRO A 128 -36.11 24.16 16.60
CA PRO A 128 -36.36 23.60 15.28
C PRO A 128 -35.06 23.39 14.47
N PHE A 129 -35.03 22.36 13.63
CA PHE A 129 -33.87 22.03 12.79
C PHE A 129 -33.43 23.20 11.89
N SER A 130 -34.38 23.97 11.35
CA SER A 130 -34.11 25.16 10.54
C SER A 130 -33.28 26.22 11.27
N VAL A 131 -33.59 26.45 12.56
CA VAL A 131 -32.86 27.41 13.41
C VAL A 131 -31.47 26.89 13.74
N LYS A 132 -31.36 25.62 14.17
CA LYS A 132 -30.06 24.98 14.43
C LYS A 132 -29.15 25.03 13.21
N LYS A 133 -29.70 24.76 12.02
CA LYS A 133 -29.00 24.85 10.74
C LYS A 133 -28.49 26.26 10.48
N GLN A 134 -29.31 27.28 10.71
CA GLN A 134 -28.90 28.67 10.49
C GLN A 134 -27.79 29.09 11.47
N MET A 135 -27.89 28.69 12.73
CA MET A 135 -26.84 28.91 13.73
C MET A 135 -25.51 28.25 13.32
N TRP A 136 -25.57 26.99 12.87
CA TRP A 136 -24.40 26.27 12.37
C TRP A 136 -23.78 26.97 11.15
N LEU A 137 -24.58 27.36 10.17
CA LEU A 137 -24.11 28.06 8.97
C LEU A 137 -23.45 29.39 9.30
N THR A 138 -24.00 30.15 10.25
CA THR A 138 -23.39 31.41 10.70
C THR A 138 -22.04 31.15 11.37
N ALA A 139 -21.97 30.21 12.31
CA ALA A 139 -20.71 29.86 12.99
C ALA A 139 -19.64 29.38 11.99
N TYR A 140 -20.03 28.52 11.04
CA TYR A 140 -19.16 28.04 9.98
C TYR A 140 -18.62 29.18 9.10
N LYS A 141 -19.49 30.09 8.63
CA LYS A 141 -19.07 31.26 7.84
C LYS A 141 -18.14 32.19 8.63
N THR A 142 -18.42 32.41 9.91
CA THR A 142 -17.55 33.21 10.77
C THR A 142 -16.18 32.58 10.93
N ALA A 143 -16.11 31.26 11.14
CA ALA A 143 -14.83 30.54 11.21
C ALA A 143 -14.03 30.68 9.90
N LEU A 144 -14.69 30.54 8.75
CA LEU A 144 -14.06 30.76 7.44
C LEU A 144 -13.59 32.20 7.19
N GLY A 145 -14.05 33.18 7.97
CA GLY A 145 -13.57 34.56 7.90
C GLY A 145 -12.04 34.70 8.10
N VAL A 146 -11.40 33.71 8.72
CA VAL A 146 -9.93 33.66 8.81
C VAL A 146 -9.25 33.66 7.44
N LEU A 147 -9.90 33.11 6.40
CA LEU A 147 -9.36 33.09 5.04
C LEU A 147 -9.24 34.50 4.46
N GLN A 148 -10.18 35.40 4.78
CA GLN A 148 -10.10 36.82 4.37
C GLN A 148 -8.97 37.57 5.08
N VAL A 149 -8.65 37.17 6.32
CA VAL A 149 -7.50 37.71 7.07
C VAL A 149 -6.18 37.30 6.41
N LEU A 150 -6.14 36.16 5.71
CA LEU A 150 -4.97 35.74 4.93
C LEU A 150 -4.81 36.53 3.62
N GLU A 151 -5.86 37.12 3.05
CA GLU A 151 -5.74 37.86 1.79
C GLU A 151 -5.02 39.21 1.96
N ASN A 152 -5.13 39.82 3.14
CA ASN A 152 -4.63 41.17 3.40
C ASN A 152 -3.25 41.16 4.08
N ASP A 153 -2.46 42.21 3.86
CA ASP A 153 -1.18 42.39 4.55
C ASP A 153 -1.40 42.95 5.96
N ASN A 154 -1.47 42.05 6.94
CA ASN A 154 -1.72 42.37 8.33
C ASN A 154 -0.95 41.42 9.26
N THR A 155 -0.68 41.84 10.50
CA THR A 155 0.19 41.11 11.44
C THR A 155 -0.31 39.69 11.72
N ILE A 156 -1.63 39.51 11.89
CA ILE A 156 -2.24 38.21 12.18
C ILE A 156 -2.13 37.29 10.96
N GLY A 157 -2.52 37.79 9.79
CA GLY A 157 -2.42 37.08 8.52
C GLY A 157 -0.98 36.66 8.20
N ASN A 158 0.00 37.55 8.43
CA ASN A 158 1.42 37.24 8.21
C ASN A 158 1.93 36.18 9.19
N SER A 159 1.50 36.20 10.45
CA SER A 159 1.83 35.14 11.41
C SER A 159 1.23 33.79 11.00
N LEU A 160 -0.03 33.76 10.59
CA LEU A 160 -0.70 32.54 10.13
C LEU A 160 -0.06 31.99 8.85
N LYS A 161 0.24 32.86 7.87
CA LYS A 161 0.99 32.50 6.66
C LYS A 161 2.35 31.90 6.99
N SER A 162 3.08 32.49 7.95
CA SER A 162 4.37 31.95 8.38
C SER A 162 4.23 30.53 8.93
N LYS A 163 3.20 30.25 9.75
CA LYS A 163 2.95 28.88 10.26
C LYS A 163 2.64 27.89 9.15
N VAL A 164 1.81 28.27 8.19
CA VAL A 164 1.49 27.43 7.03
C VAL A 164 2.74 27.18 6.19
N LYS A 165 3.54 28.23 5.96
CA LYS A 165 4.80 28.15 5.24
C LYS A 165 5.78 27.19 5.93
N ASP A 166 5.95 27.30 7.24
CA ASP A 166 6.80 26.39 8.03
C ASP A 166 6.37 24.93 7.88
N ILE A 167 5.06 24.65 7.90
CA ILE A 167 4.52 23.28 7.72
C ILE A 167 4.89 22.74 6.33
N ILE A 168 4.75 23.57 5.29
CA ILE A 168 5.05 23.18 3.90
C ILE A 168 6.56 22.97 3.71
N GLU A 169 7.39 23.92 4.17
CA GLU A 169 8.85 23.89 4.00
C GLU A 169 9.49 22.72 4.75
N LYS A 170 8.92 22.32 5.90
CA LYS A 170 9.39 21.15 6.66
C LYS A 170 8.84 19.82 6.14
N GLY A 171 7.97 19.83 5.12
CA GLY A 171 7.34 18.62 4.60
C GLY A 171 6.39 17.94 5.61
N GLU A 172 5.79 18.71 6.52
CA GLU A 172 4.91 18.20 7.57
C GLU A 172 3.46 17.97 7.10
N GLY A 173 3.16 18.34 5.84
CA GLY A 173 1.91 18.01 5.16
C GLY A 173 1.82 16.53 4.76
N LEU A 174 0.69 16.14 4.17
CA LEU A 174 0.49 14.77 3.67
C LEU A 174 1.37 14.53 2.43
N PRO A 175 2.34 13.59 2.46
CA PRO A 175 3.01 13.14 1.24
C PRO A 175 2.01 12.40 0.35
N LEU A 176 2.21 12.38 -0.97
CA LEU A 176 1.33 11.65 -1.90
C LEU A 176 1.91 10.31 -2.38
N VAL A 177 3.10 9.93 -1.92
CA VAL A 177 3.80 8.71 -2.34
C VAL A 177 4.49 8.09 -1.12
N PHE A 178 4.39 6.76 -0.95
CA PHE A 178 4.90 6.07 0.23
C PHE A 178 5.59 4.75 -0.14
N PRO A 179 6.76 4.78 -0.82
CA PRO A 179 7.35 3.58 -1.41
C PRO A 179 7.62 2.47 -0.39
N GLU A 180 8.08 2.82 0.81
CA GLU A 180 8.33 1.86 1.89
C GLU A 180 7.06 1.15 2.37
N VAL A 181 5.94 1.87 2.47
CA VAL A 181 4.66 1.32 2.94
C VAL A 181 3.93 0.58 1.83
N GLU A 182 4.01 1.08 0.60
CA GLU A 182 3.30 0.53 -0.57
C GLU A 182 4.01 -0.70 -1.14
N LEU A 183 5.35 -0.70 -1.17
CA LEU A 183 6.17 -1.70 -1.85
C LEU A 183 7.24 -2.33 -0.95
N GLY A 184 7.76 -1.58 0.04
CA GLY A 184 8.89 -1.99 0.86
C GLY A 184 8.54 -2.77 2.13
N PHE A 185 7.26 -3.03 2.41
CA PHE A 185 6.87 -3.75 3.62
C PHE A 185 7.38 -5.20 3.61
N SER A 186 7.59 -5.76 4.79
CA SER A 186 8.12 -7.11 4.96
C SER A 186 7.48 -7.85 6.13
N TYR A 187 7.30 -9.16 5.96
CA TYR A 187 6.63 -10.02 6.94
C TYR A 187 7.48 -10.32 8.18
N GLU A 188 8.81 -10.37 8.06
CA GLU A 188 9.70 -10.73 9.18
C GLU A 188 10.36 -9.47 9.77
N GLU A 189 11.19 -8.78 9.00
CA GLU A 189 11.96 -7.62 9.47
C GLU A 189 11.55 -6.31 8.78
N GLU A 190 11.81 -5.16 9.42
CA GLU A 190 11.73 -3.84 8.77
C GLU A 190 12.86 -3.70 7.74
N GLY A 191 12.63 -2.99 6.63
CA GLY A 191 13.73 -2.60 5.74
C GLY A 191 13.28 -1.81 4.51
N GLY A 192 14.22 -1.50 3.62
CA GLY A 192 14.03 -0.62 2.47
C GLY A 192 13.40 -1.25 1.23
N VAL A 193 13.05 -0.39 0.27
CA VAL A 193 12.63 -0.76 -1.09
C VAL A 193 13.85 -1.28 -1.87
N ASN A 194 13.69 -2.35 -2.64
CA ASN A 194 14.72 -3.03 -3.45
C ASN A 194 15.78 -3.84 -2.68
N GLU A 195 15.58 -4.06 -1.38
CA GLU A 195 16.44 -4.94 -0.59
C GLU A 195 15.97 -6.40 -0.68
N VAL A 196 16.90 -7.33 -0.89
CA VAL A 196 16.59 -8.77 -0.92
C VAL A 196 16.67 -9.33 0.49
N ARG A 197 15.52 -9.54 1.12
CA ARG A 197 15.42 -10.11 2.47
C ARG A 197 14.20 -11.01 2.60
N VAL A 198 14.28 -12.00 3.50
CA VAL A 198 13.16 -12.89 3.80
C VAL A 198 11.95 -12.09 4.29
N GLY A 199 10.77 -12.40 3.76
CA GLY A 199 9.54 -11.67 4.04
C GLY A 199 9.37 -10.37 3.25
N GLY A 200 10.41 -9.85 2.61
CA GLY A 200 10.35 -8.68 1.72
C GLY A 200 9.87 -9.02 0.31
N ARG A 201 9.47 -8.00 -0.45
CA ARG A 201 9.16 -8.15 -1.89
C ARG A 201 10.44 -8.43 -2.67
N PHE A 202 10.41 -9.42 -3.56
CA PHE A 202 11.52 -9.64 -4.48
C PHE A 202 11.69 -8.40 -5.38
N PRO A 203 12.91 -7.84 -5.53
CA PRO A 203 13.12 -6.61 -6.26
C PRO A 203 12.74 -6.77 -7.73
N MET A 204 12.29 -5.66 -8.31
CA MET A 204 12.09 -5.60 -9.75
C MET A 204 13.44 -5.69 -10.45
N ILE A 205 13.56 -6.62 -11.38
CA ILE A 205 14.77 -6.85 -12.16
C ILE A 205 14.40 -6.88 -13.64
N CYS A 206 15.26 -6.31 -14.48
CA CYS A 206 15.16 -6.54 -15.92
C CYS A 206 15.71 -7.93 -16.21
N LEU A 207 15.07 -8.67 -17.11
CA LEU A 207 15.57 -9.94 -17.60
C LEU A 207 15.62 -9.89 -19.13
N GLU A 208 16.77 -10.19 -19.73
CA GLU A 208 16.92 -10.27 -21.18
C GLU A 208 16.54 -11.66 -21.67
N PHE A 209 15.61 -11.75 -22.61
CA PHE A 209 15.13 -13.01 -23.16
C PHE A 209 15.39 -13.08 -24.67
N GLU A 210 16.12 -14.11 -25.14
CA GLU A 210 16.38 -14.35 -26.57
C GLU A 210 17.00 -13.16 -27.34
N GLY A 211 17.70 -12.25 -26.65
CA GLY A 211 18.27 -11.04 -27.24
C GLY A 211 17.34 -9.83 -27.28
N GLU A 212 16.11 -9.96 -26.78
CA GLU A 212 15.23 -8.83 -26.46
C GLU A 212 15.35 -8.49 -24.96
N VAL A 213 15.74 -7.25 -24.65
CA VAL A 213 15.62 -6.72 -23.30
C VAL A 213 14.14 -6.44 -23.06
N ARG A 214 13.47 -7.37 -22.37
CA ARG A 214 12.14 -7.11 -21.83
C ARG A 214 12.35 -6.54 -20.44
N GLU A 215 11.92 -5.30 -20.26
CA GLU A 215 11.76 -4.77 -18.91
C GLU A 215 10.68 -5.63 -18.24
N VAL A 216 11.11 -6.58 -17.41
CA VAL A 216 10.22 -7.35 -16.55
C VAL A 216 9.81 -6.40 -15.43
N ARG A 217 8.96 -5.44 -15.81
CA ARG A 217 8.41 -4.38 -14.93
C ARG A 217 7.57 -4.94 -13.79
N ASP A 218 7.35 -6.24 -13.79
CA ASP A 218 6.75 -6.96 -12.70
C ASP A 218 7.28 -8.39 -12.79
N PHE A 219 8.03 -8.84 -11.78
CA PHE A 219 8.31 -10.27 -11.63
C PHE A 219 6.98 -11.05 -11.55
N ASN A 220 5.90 -10.39 -11.10
CA ASN A 220 4.52 -10.89 -11.17
C ASN A 220 3.96 -11.03 -12.60
N ARG A 221 4.48 -10.33 -13.61
CA ARG A 221 4.02 -10.43 -15.01
C ARG A 221 4.57 -11.67 -15.71
N PHE A 222 5.74 -12.14 -15.28
CA PHE A 222 6.22 -13.48 -15.61
C PHE A 222 5.25 -14.54 -15.07
N PHE A 223 4.72 -14.34 -13.86
CA PHE A 223 3.64 -15.16 -13.32
C PHE A 223 2.29 -14.92 -14.01
N GLU A 224 1.89 -13.69 -14.39
CA GLU A 224 0.63 -13.42 -15.12
C GLU A 224 0.55 -14.20 -16.42
N LEU A 225 1.65 -14.33 -17.15
CA LEU A 225 1.72 -15.12 -18.39
C LEU A 225 1.55 -16.63 -18.16
N ARG A 226 1.64 -17.11 -16.91
CA ARG A 226 1.61 -18.53 -16.53
C ARG A 226 0.50 -18.86 -15.49
N MET A 227 -0.17 -17.84 -14.95
CA MET A 227 -1.24 -17.96 -13.94
C MET A 227 -2.43 -18.79 -14.43
N GLU A 228 -2.68 -18.84 -15.75
CA GLU A 228 -3.76 -19.64 -16.33
C GLU A 228 -3.46 -21.14 -16.37
N GLU A 229 -2.18 -21.55 -16.31
CA GLU A 229 -1.77 -22.95 -16.53
C GLU A 229 -1.14 -23.62 -15.29
N ILE A 230 -0.42 -22.86 -14.44
CA ILE A 230 0.33 -23.42 -13.31
C ILE A 230 0.17 -22.50 -12.08
N TRP A 231 -0.79 -22.80 -11.21
CA TRP A 231 -1.00 -22.10 -9.94
C TRP A 231 -1.14 -23.11 -8.78
N PRO A 232 -0.37 -22.98 -7.68
CA PRO A 232 0.59 -21.94 -7.32
C PRO A 232 2.06 -22.39 -7.49
N VAL A 233 2.90 -21.52 -8.06
CA VAL A 233 4.32 -21.81 -8.31
C VAL A 233 5.18 -20.89 -7.44
N SER A 234 6.10 -21.48 -6.69
CA SER A 234 7.25 -20.73 -6.16
C SER A 234 8.39 -20.81 -7.17
N VAL A 235 9.27 -19.81 -7.20
CA VAL A 235 10.42 -19.81 -8.12
C VAL A 235 11.70 -19.77 -7.31
N VAL A 236 12.66 -20.62 -7.66
CA VAL A 236 14.03 -20.52 -7.16
C VAL A 236 14.86 -19.86 -8.25
N ILE A 237 15.45 -18.72 -7.92
CA ILE A 237 16.38 -17.99 -8.78
C ILE A 237 17.77 -18.26 -8.25
N GLY A 238 18.66 -18.85 -9.03
CA GLY A 238 20.00 -19.22 -8.57
C GLY A 238 21.12 -18.93 -9.56
N TRP A 239 22.34 -19.01 -9.05
CA TRP A 239 23.59 -18.77 -9.78
C TRP A 239 24.48 -20.01 -9.67
N GLY A 240 24.71 -20.69 -10.80
CA GLY A 240 25.56 -21.89 -10.86
C GLY A 240 25.02 -23.06 -10.02
N LEU A 241 23.71 -23.30 -10.10
CA LEU A 241 23.05 -24.45 -9.45
C LEU A 241 23.49 -25.76 -10.13
N ASP A 242 23.72 -26.82 -9.36
CA ASP A 242 24.02 -28.13 -9.92
C ASP A 242 22.75 -28.85 -10.45
N GLU A 243 22.92 -29.91 -11.24
CA GLU A 243 21.78 -30.66 -11.84
C GLU A 243 20.88 -31.31 -10.78
N LEU A 244 21.43 -31.68 -9.62
CA LEU A 244 20.64 -32.24 -8.51
C LEU A 244 19.77 -31.14 -7.88
N GLU A 245 20.29 -29.93 -7.70
CA GLU A 245 19.56 -28.78 -7.17
C GLU A 245 18.43 -28.30 -8.10
N LYS A 246 18.52 -28.60 -9.41
CA LYS A 246 17.49 -28.28 -10.41
C LYS A 246 16.28 -29.23 -10.37
N GLU A 247 16.43 -30.46 -9.86
CA GLU A 247 15.36 -31.47 -9.86
C GLU A 247 14.38 -31.37 -8.66
N HIS A 248 14.60 -30.46 -7.71
CA HIS A 248 13.86 -30.50 -6.43
C HIS A 248 12.54 -29.72 -6.42
N THR A 249 11.45 -30.47 -6.32
CA THR A 249 10.19 -29.99 -5.75
C THR A 249 10.35 -29.93 -4.22
N ILE A 250 10.30 -28.73 -3.61
CA ILE A 250 10.52 -28.58 -2.17
C ILE A 250 9.21 -28.89 -1.42
N GLU A 251 9.23 -29.93 -0.59
CA GLU A 251 8.22 -30.17 0.45
C GLU A 251 8.50 -29.23 1.64
N TYR A 252 7.55 -28.36 1.98
CA TYR A 252 7.63 -27.50 3.16
C TYR A 252 6.58 -27.94 4.19
N GLU A 253 7.04 -28.43 5.34
CA GLU A 253 6.26 -28.68 6.57
C GLU A 253 4.90 -29.38 6.36
N GLY A 254 4.91 -30.52 5.67
CA GLY A 254 3.76 -31.44 5.62
C GLY A 254 2.52 -30.92 4.89
N THR A 255 2.62 -29.82 4.14
CA THR A 255 1.48 -29.17 3.49
C THR A 255 1.74 -28.91 2.00
N HIS A 256 1.27 -29.85 1.17
CA HIS A 256 1.01 -29.79 -0.29
C HIS A 256 2.13 -29.22 -1.20
N ILE A 257 2.44 -30.00 -2.24
CA ILE A 257 3.49 -29.74 -3.22
C ILE A 257 3.30 -28.37 -3.88
N VAL A 258 4.19 -27.42 -3.59
CA VAL A 258 4.34 -26.19 -4.38
C VAL A 258 5.25 -26.53 -5.54
N TYR A 259 4.78 -26.31 -6.77
CA TYR A 259 5.63 -26.46 -7.94
C TYR A 259 6.74 -25.41 -7.86
N VAL A 260 7.99 -25.85 -7.97
CA VAL A 260 9.17 -24.97 -7.93
C VAL A 260 9.76 -24.91 -9.33
N GLU A 261 9.71 -23.74 -9.96
CA GLU A 261 10.44 -23.49 -11.21
C GLU A 261 11.83 -22.96 -10.87
N VAL A 262 12.87 -23.57 -11.45
CA VAL A 262 14.26 -23.17 -11.23
C VAL A 262 14.73 -22.30 -12.40
N ILE A 263 15.12 -21.07 -12.11
CA ILE A 263 15.69 -20.13 -13.08
C ILE A 263 17.18 -19.98 -12.79
N GLU A 264 18.01 -20.45 -13.72
CA GLU A 264 19.47 -20.28 -13.67
C GLU A 264 19.88 -18.98 -14.36
N THR A 265 20.73 -18.20 -13.70
CA THR A 265 21.23 -16.92 -14.24
C THR A 265 22.76 -16.90 -14.32
N GLU A 266 23.31 -16.36 -15.40
CA GLU A 266 24.75 -16.27 -15.61
C GLU A 266 25.32 -15.08 -14.81
N SER A 267 26.23 -15.34 -13.87
CA SER A 267 27.03 -14.28 -13.23
C SER A 267 28.22 -13.95 -14.13
N ASP A 268 28.23 -12.76 -14.72
CA ASP A 268 29.34 -12.12 -15.44
C ASP A 268 30.46 -13.05 -15.98
N GLY A 269 30.34 -13.39 -17.27
CA GLY A 269 31.49 -13.79 -18.09
C GLY A 269 31.86 -15.28 -18.03
N VAL A 270 31.21 -16.07 -18.86
CA VAL A 270 31.76 -17.04 -19.83
C VAL A 270 30.61 -17.96 -20.22
N SER A 271 30.23 -17.88 -21.49
CA SER A 271 29.28 -18.78 -22.13
C SER A 271 29.75 -20.24 -21.99
N ASN A 272 28.92 -21.09 -21.38
CA ASN A 272 29.04 -22.52 -21.55
C ASN A 272 27.81 -23.03 -22.35
N PRO A 273 27.98 -23.44 -23.62
CA PRO A 273 26.87 -23.61 -24.56
C PRO A 273 26.10 -24.93 -24.44
N ASN A 274 26.33 -25.78 -23.44
CA ASN A 274 25.67 -27.09 -23.35
C ASN A 274 25.09 -27.37 -21.97
N ILE A 275 23.89 -26.87 -21.72
CA ILE A 275 22.95 -27.49 -20.77
C ILE A 275 21.59 -27.50 -21.45
N LEU A 276 21.12 -28.72 -21.70
CA LEU A 276 19.86 -29.10 -22.29
C LEU A 276 18.98 -29.59 -21.15
N PHE A 277 17.90 -28.88 -20.85
CA PHE A 277 16.56 -29.47 -20.65
C PHE A 277 15.52 -28.35 -20.86
N ASP A 278 14.80 -28.49 -21.98
CA ASP A 278 13.72 -27.73 -22.65
C ASP A 278 13.38 -26.27 -22.25
N PRO A 279 13.18 -25.36 -23.22
CA PRO A 279 14.22 -24.48 -23.74
C PRO A 279 13.64 -23.07 -23.83
N GLY A 280 12.96 -22.64 -22.76
CA GLY A 280 12.11 -21.48 -22.83
C GLY A 280 12.88 -20.19 -22.67
N TYR A 281 13.71 -20.06 -21.63
CA TYR A 281 14.14 -18.74 -21.16
C TYR A 281 15.54 -18.80 -20.51
N LYS A 282 16.58 -18.37 -21.23
CA LYS A 282 17.88 -18.03 -20.64
C LYS A 282 17.89 -16.52 -20.38
N PHE A 283 18.04 -16.11 -19.13
CA PHE A 283 18.09 -14.69 -18.77
C PHE A 283 19.54 -14.23 -18.60
N ARG A 284 19.92 -13.25 -19.43
CA ARG A 284 21.33 -12.86 -19.59
C ARG A 284 21.84 -11.82 -18.59
N ARG A 285 20.95 -11.17 -17.84
CA ARG A 285 21.34 -10.07 -16.95
C ARG A 285 20.26 -9.83 -15.89
N LEU A 286 20.60 -9.99 -14.61
CA LEU A 286 19.92 -9.28 -13.53
C LEU A 286 20.57 -7.90 -13.39
N CYS A 287 19.79 -6.84 -13.20
CA CYS A 287 20.35 -5.57 -12.77
C CYS A 287 21.08 -5.79 -11.43
N GLU A 288 22.37 -5.46 -11.40
CA GLU A 288 23.30 -5.70 -10.30
C GLU A 288 22.86 -4.98 -9.01
N SER A 289 21.97 -5.58 -8.21
CA SER A 289 21.96 -5.25 -6.79
C SER A 289 23.19 -5.91 -6.17
N SER A 290 23.96 -5.16 -5.37
CA SER A 290 25.12 -5.70 -4.64
C SER A 290 24.76 -6.87 -3.74
N GLU A 291 23.52 -6.92 -3.26
CA GLU A 291 22.99 -7.94 -2.35
C GLU A 291 22.76 -9.29 -3.05
N LEU A 292 22.32 -9.27 -4.32
CA LEU A 292 22.15 -10.49 -5.11
C LEU A 292 23.50 -11.14 -5.45
N LYS A 293 24.60 -10.39 -5.44
CA LYS A 293 25.96 -10.94 -5.69
C LYS A 293 26.42 -11.88 -4.58
N GLU A 294 25.88 -11.77 -3.37
CA GLU A 294 26.23 -12.64 -2.24
C GLU A 294 25.30 -13.86 -2.12
N CYS A 295 24.16 -13.83 -2.81
CA CYS A 295 23.19 -14.91 -2.85
C CYS A 295 23.63 -16.01 -3.84
N ARG A 296 23.49 -17.28 -3.43
CA ARG A 296 23.58 -18.47 -4.28
C ARG A 296 22.22 -18.80 -4.90
N ALA A 297 21.14 -18.63 -4.15
CA ALA A 297 19.78 -18.74 -4.65
C ALA A 297 18.77 -17.97 -3.79
N VAL A 298 17.61 -17.64 -4.36
CA VAL A 298 16.49 -16.99 -3.68
C VAL A 298 15.20 -17.72 -4.04
N LEU A 299 14.46 -18.16 -3.02
CA LEU A 299 13.10 -18.69 -3.17
C LEU A 299 12.10 -17.53 -3.11
N VAL A 300 11.35 -17.34 -4.19
CA VAL A 300 10.27 -16.36 -4.31
C VAL A 300 8.93 -17.09 -4.26
N ARG A 301 8.06 -16.67 -3.34
CA ARG A 301 6.71 -17.23 -3.12
C ARG A 301 5.75 -16.80 -4.25
N PRO A 302 4.59 -17.46 -4.41
CA PRO A 302 3.60 -17.10 -5.44
C PRO A 302 3.07 -15.67 -5.33
N ASP A 303 3.17 -15.06 -4.14
CA ASP A 303 2.79 -13.67 -3.92
C ASP A 303 3.95 -12.66 -4.14
N GLY A 304 5.07 -13.10 -4.72
CA GLY A 304 6.22 -12.26 -5.06
C GLY A 304 7.10 -11.84 -3.88
N HIS A 305 6.90 -12.43 -2.69
CA HIS A 305 7.77 -12.19 -1.54
C HIS A 305 8.86 -13.25 -1.45
N VAL A 306 10.02 -12.88 -0.89
CA VAL A 306 11.12 -13.80 -0.65
C VAL A 306 10.77 -14.73 0.50
N GLY A 307 10.69 -16.02 0.22
CA GLY A 307 10.46 -17.06 1.22
C GLY A 307 11.77 -17.54 1.86
N ARG A 308 12.88 -17.54 1.11
CA ARG A 308 14.18 -17.98 1.63
C ARG A 308 15.33 -17.45 0.79
N ILE A 309 16.47 -17.20 1.43
CA ILE A 309 17.74 -16.87 0.78
C ILE A 309 18.74 -17.98 1.08
N TYR A 310 19.46 -18.40 0.06
CA TYR A 310 20.57 -19.35 0.12
C TYR A 310 21.83 -18.57 -0.21
N ASN A 311 22.72 -18.38 0.75
CA ASN A 311 23.99 -17.68 0.54
C ASN A 311 25.03 -18.63 -0.10
N LYS A 312 26.08 -18.04 -0.67
CA LYS A 312 27.23 -18.77 -1.23
C LYS A 312 28.00 -19.59 -0.21
#